data_AF-A0A7W1N7B8-F1
#
_entry.id   AF-A0A7W1N7B8-F1
#
_cell.length_a   1.000
_cell.length_b   1.000
_cell.length_c   1.000
_cell.angle_alpha   90.00
_cell.angle_beta   90.00
_cell.angle_gamma   90.00
#
_symmetry.space_group_name_H-M   'P 1'
#
loop_
_entity.id
_entity.type
_entity.pdbx_description
1 polymer ?
#
loop_
_entity_poly.entity_id
_entity_poly.type
_entity_poly.pdbx_seq_one_letter_code
_entity_poly.pdbx_strand_id
1 'polypeptide(L)'
;MASDRPVSLRLSHDLLAEIDRRTRKADDDSDREYGRADAIRGAINRYYEVCRRHLAALDLSHGELAVCCDVLNGGLLGLGTGDERDASRLSIVWAEIADTFRLHKGYGVHHGVSDDQGKLLVDKLQRASYADMCALVDFVERFWADDEDANKLIYPDSKE
;
A
#
# COMPACT_ATOMS: atom_id res chain seq x y z
N MET A 1 -15.31 16.75 20.35
CA MET A 1 -14.36 17.64 19.64
C MET A 1 -13.54 16.75 18.73
N ALA A 2 -13.76 16.84 17.41
CA ALA A 2 -13.00 16.05 16.45
C ALA A 2 -11.55 16.55 16.44
N SER A 3 -10.62 15.64 16.68
CA SER A 3 -9.18 15.89 16.62
C SER A 3 -8.82 16.24 15.17
N ASP A 4 -8.54 17.52 14.90
CA ASP A 4 -8.12 18.07 13.61
C ASP A 4 -6.65 17.70 13.31
N ARG A 5 -6.32 16.41 13.41
CA ARG A 5 -4.99 15.91 13.09
C ARG A 5 -4.84 15.89 11.57
N PRO A 6 -3.76 16.44 11.01
CA PRO A 6 -3.49 16.36 9.58
C PRO A 6 -3.37 14.89 9.19
N VAL A 7 -4.09 14.52 8.12
CA VAL A 7 -4.05 13.17 7.55
C VAL A 7 -2.70 13.00 6.88
N SER A 8 -1.82 12.19 7.49
CA SER A 8 -0.47 11.96 7.02
C SER A 8 -0.42 10.73 6.11
N LEU A 9 -0.03 10.91 4.85
CA LEU A 9 -0.05 9.84 3.84
C LEU A 9 1.16 9.93 2.90
N ARG A 10 1.90 8.82 2.77
CA ARG A 10 2.93 8.66 1.74
C ARG A 10 2.29 8.56 0.36
N LEU A 11 2.67 9.49 -0.51
CA LEU A 11 2.37 9.45 -1.95
C LEU A 11 3.62 9.08 -2.73
N SER A 12 3.46 8.35 -3.84
CA SER A 12 4.59 8.09 -4.74
C SER A 12 5.11 9.41 -5.33
N HIS A 13 6.42 9.46 -5.62
CA HIS A 13 7.07 10.63 -6.22
C HIS A 13 6.39 11.07 -7.53
N ASP A 14 5.92 10.10 -8.32
CA ASP A 14 5.21 10.36 -9.58
C ASP A 14 3.85 11.02 -9.37
N LEU A 15 3.13 10.62 -8.32
CA LEU A 15 1.84 11.20 -7.97
C LEU A 15 1.99 12.64 -7.46
N LEU A 16 3.03 12.89 -6.66
CA LEU A 16 3.39 14.25 -6.22
C LEU A 16 3.75 15.14 -7.41
N ALA A 17 4.56 14.63 -8.34
CA ALA A 17 4.96 15.36 -9.54
C ALA A 17 3.78 15.67 -10.49
N GLU A 18 2.81 14.75 -10.60
CA GLU A 18 1.61 14.96 -11.40
C GLU A 18 0.63 15.95 -10.72
N ILE A 19 0.49 15.90 -9.40
CA ILE A 19 -0.29 16.88 -8.62
C ILE A 19 0.32 18.27 -8.77
N ASP A 20 1.65 18.39 -8.68
CA ASP A 20 2.38 19.65 -8.87
C ASP A 20 2.21 20.19 -10.29
N ARG A 21 2.22 19.32 -11.32
CA ARG A 21 1.94 19.72 -12.70
C ARG A 21 0.53 20.27 -12.89
N ARG A 22 -0.47 19.67 -12.23
CA ARG A 22 -1.87 20.09 -12.34
C ARG A 22 -2.16 21.36 -11.56
N THR A 23 -1.52 21.54 -10.40
CA THR A 23 -1.68 22.76 -9.59
C THR A 23 -0.96 23.96 -10.20
N ARG A 24 0.20 23.78 -10.84
CA ARG A 24 0.91 24.87 -11.57
C ARG A 24 0.17 25.43 -12.79
N LYS A 25 -0.84 24.73 -13.32
CA LYS A 25 -1.62 25.20 -14.47
C LYS A 25 -2.79 26.11 -14.07
N ALA A 26 -3.04 26.28 -12.78
CA ALA A 26 -4.11 27.08 -12.21
C ALA A 26 -3.50 28.16 -11.29
N ASP A 27 -2.92 29.21 -11.89
CA ASP A 27 -2.29 30.31 -11.16
C ASP A 27 -3.24 31.52 -11.06
N ASP A 28 -3.83 31.74 -9.87
CA ASP A 28 -3.78 33.04 -9.17
C ASP A 28 -4.22 32.91 -7.68
N ASP A 29 -3.56 33.69 -6.83
CA ASP A 29 -3.91 34.10 -5.45
C ASP A 29 -3.96 33.12 -4.23
N SER A 30 -3.87 33.76 -3.06
CA SER A 30 -3.45 33.30 -1.72
C SER A 30 -4.31 32.24 -1.00
N ASP A 31 -5.34 31.67 -1.66
CA ASP A 31 -6.12 30.52 -1.17
C ASP A 31 -5.42 29.16 -1.44
N ARG A 32 -4.19 29.23 -1.96
CA ARG A 32 -3.35 28.16 -2.52
C ARG A 32 -3.04 26.99 -1.57
N GLU A 33 -2.80 27.22 -0.29
CA GLU A 33 -2.36 26.13 0.60
C GLU A 33 -3.52 25.19 0.97
N TYR A 34 -4.70 25.77 1.27
CA TYR A 34 -5.92 25.00 1.50
C TYR A 34 -6.43 24.33 0.22
N GLY A 35 -6.44 25.04 -0.92
CA GLY A 35 -6.86 24.47 -2.21
C GLY A 35 -5.95 23.34 -2.70
N ARG A 36 -4.63 23.44 -2.50
CA ARG A 36 -3.66 22.37 -2.82
C ARG A 36 -3.84 21.17 -1.89
N ALA A 37 -4.01 21.39 -0.59
CA ALA A 37 -4.24 20.32 0.38
C ALA A 37 -5.53 19.55 0.08
N ASP A 38 -6.60 20.25 -0.33
CA ASP A 38 -7.88 19.63 -0.69
C ASP A 38 -7.80 18.88 -2.02
N ALA A 39 -7.09 19.43 -3.01
CA ALA A 39 -6.83 18.74 -4.28
C ALA A 39 -6.00 17.46 -4.09
N ILE A 40 -4.98 17.53 -3.22
CA ILE A 40 -4.19 16.36 -2.80
C ILE A 40 -5.09 15.34 -2.12
N ARG A 41 -5.82 15.71 -1.06
CA ARG A 41 -6.75 14.80 -0.36
C ARG A 41 -7.76 14.17 -1.32
N GLY A 42 -8.32 14.95 -2.24
CA GLY A 42 -9.24 14.45 -3.26
C GLY A 42 -8.60 13.42 -4.21
N ALA A 43 -7.36 13.66 -4.65
CA ALA A 43 -6.62 12.70 -5.48
C ALA A 43 -6.30 11.41 -4.73
N ILE A 44 -5.88 11.53 -3.48
CA ILE A 44 -5.59 10.39 -2.60
C ILE A 44 -6.85 9.55 -2.35
N ASN A 45 -7.97 10.20 -2.00
CA ASN A 45 -9.22 9.50 -1.76
C ASN A 45 -9.70 8.71 -2.99
N ARG A 46 -9.52 9.27 -4.20
CA ARG A 46 -9.80 8.55 -5.45
C ARG A 46 -8.86 7.37 -5.65
N TYR A 47 -7.57 7.52 -5.36
CA TYR A 47 -6.61 6.43 -5.43
C TYR A 47 -7.00 5.30 -4.46
N TYR A 48 -7.36 5.60 -3.21
CA TYR A 48 -7.79 4.58 -2.25
C TYR A 48 -9.12 3.93 -2.59
N GLU A 49 -10.03 4.65 -3.23
CA GLU A 49 -11.24 4.05 -3.78
C GLU A 49 -10.91 3.01 -4.87
N VAL A 50 -9.91 3.29 -5.72
CA VAL A 50 -9.42 2.34 -6.72
C VAL A 50 -8.75 1.13 -6.04
N CYS A 51 -7.83 1.35 -5.10
CA CYS A 51 -7.17 0.25 -4.36
C CYS A 51 -8.18 -0.62 -3.63
N ARG A 52 -9.19 -0.03 -2.97
CA ARG A 52 -10.25 -0.78 -2.27
C ARG A 52 -11.06 -1.68 -3.21
N ARG A 53 -11.35 -1.23 -4.43
CA ARG A 53 -12.07 -2.04 -5.43
C ARG A 53 -11.23 -3.22 -5.91
N HIS A 54 -9.96 -3.00 -6.15
CA HIS A 54 -9.03 -4.05 -6.57
C HIS A 54 -8.78 -5.08 -5.46
N LEU A 55 -8.60 -4.63 -4.22
CA LEU A 55 -8.53 -5.52 -3.04
C LEU A 55 -9.80 -6.36 -2.87
N ALA A 56 -10.97 -5.74 -3.01
CA ALA A 56 -12.24 -6.46 -2.92
C ALA A 56 -12.40 -7.49 -4.06
N ALA A 57 -11.86 -7.22 -5.25
CA ALA A 57 -11.90 -8.15 -6.38
C ALA A 57 -11.04 -9.40 -6.18
N LEU A 58 -10.02 -9.35 -5.32
CA LEU A 58 -9.22 -10.52 -4.94
C LEU A 58 -10.00 -11.55 -4.09
N ASP A 59 -11.12 -11.14 -3.49
CA ASP A 59 -11.97 -12.00 -2.64
C ASP A 59 -11.16 -12.76 -1.58
N LEU A 60 -10.33 -12.00 -0.83
CA LEU A 60 -9.53 -12.53 0.25
C LEU A 60 -10.31 -12.47 1.56
N SER A 61 -10.33 -13.59 2.27
CA SER A 61 -10.76 -13.65 3.66
C SER A 61 -9.81 -12.86 4.56
N HIS A 62 -10.28 -12.53 5.76
CA HIS A 62 -9.45 -11.83 6.74
C HIS A 62 -8.16 -12.60 7.09
N GLY A 63 -8.24 -13.94 7.17
CA GLY A 63 -7.09 -14.78 7.42
C GLY A 63 -6.08 -14.76 6.27
N GLU A 64 -6.55 -14.80 5.03
CA GLU A 64 -5.69 -14.67 3.84
C GLU A 64 -5.00 -13.31 3.79
N LEU A 65 -5.71 -12.22 4.10
CA LEU A 65 -5.12 -10.88 4.20
C LEU A 65 -4.06 -10.81 5.30
N ALA A 66 -4.32 -11.39 6.47
CA ALA A 66 -3.36 -11.41 7.57
C ALA A 66 -2.08 -12.19 7.20
N VAL A 67 -2.22 -13.32 6.48
CA VAL A 67 -1.07 -14.06 5.93
C VAL A 67 -0.30 -13.19 4.92
N CYS A 68 -0.99 -12.51 4.00
CA CYS A 68 -0.32 -11.59 3.08
C CYS A 68 0.44 -10.49 3.82
N CYS A 69 -0.16 -9.88 4.84
CA CYS A 69 0.49 -8.87 5.66
C CYS A 69 1.74 -9.43 6.36
N ASP A 70 1.67 -10.62 6.97
CA ASP A 70 2.78 -11.19 7.73
C ASP A 70 3.93 -11.65 6.82
N VAL A 71 3.61 -12.38 5.75
CA VAL A 71 4.63 -12.90 4.80
C VAL A 71 5.34 -11.77 4.06
N LEU A 72 4.60 -10.74 3.66
CA LEU A 72 5.16 -9.62 2.90
C LEU A 72 5.74 -8.54 3.82
N ASN A 73 5.65 -8.70 5.15
CA ASN A 73 6.31 -7.81 6.11
C ASN A 73 7.83 -8.01 6.07
N GLY A 74 8.59 -6.97 5.72
CA GLY A 74 10.06 -7.05 5.64
C GLY A 74 10.62 -7.99 4.56
N GLY A 75 9.76 -8.59 3.73
CA GLY A 75 10.15 -9.49 2.64
C GLY A 75 10.95 -8.80 1.53
N LEU A 76 11.48 -9.62 0.62
CA LEU A 76 12.37 -9.32 -0.54
C LEU A 76 12.00 -8.11 -1.41
N LEU A 77 10.82 -7.54 -1.21
CA LEU A 77 10.34 -6.37 -1.94
C LEU A 77 11.06 -5.07 -1.53
N GLY A 78 11.71 -4.99 -0.36
CA GLY A 78 12.51 -3.81 0.01
C GLY A 78 11.74 -2.50 -0.09
N LEU A 79 10.42 -2.53 0.07
CA LEU A 79 9.52 -1.42 -0.25
C LEU A 79 9.67 -0.23 0.71
N GLY A 80 10.46 -0.40 1.78
CA GLY A 80 10.87 0.65 2.71
C GLY A 80 12.36 1.02 2.64
N THR A 81 13.20 0.34 1.86
CA THR A 81 14.67 0.51 1.91
C THR A 81 15.23 1.35 0.78
N GLY A 82 14.55 2.41 0.33
CA GLY A 82 15.10 3.45 -0.56
C GLY A 82 15.65 3.02 -1.94
N ASP A 83 15.74 1.72 -2.20
CA ASP A 83 16.38 1.09 -3.35
C ASP A 83 15.26 0.48 -4.20
N GLU A 84 14.84 1.29 -5.16
CA GLU A 84 13.97 1.00 -6.30
C GLU A 84 12.76 0.09 -6.05
N ARG A 85 11.57 0.72 -6.06
CA ARG A 85 10.27 0.08 -6.26
C ARG A 85 10.25 -0.58 -7.64
N ASP A 86 10.94 -1.69 -7.79
CA ASP A 86 10.99 -2.41 -9.03
C ASP A 86 9.64 -3.10 -9.24
N ALA A 87 8.84 -2.50 -10.11
CA ALA A 87 7.55 -3.00 -10.58
C ALA A 87 7.63 -4.47 -11.04
N SER A 88 8.80 -4.94 -11.46
CA SER A 88 9.03 -6.34 -11.83
C SER A 88 8.76 -7.30 -10.66
N ARG A 89 8.97 -6.85 -9.41
CA ARG A 89 8.82 -7.68 -8.21
C ARG A 89 7.35 -7.95 -7.84
N LEU A 90 6.41 -7.13 -8.32
CA LEU A 90 4.98 -7.39 -8.14
C LEU A 90 4.54 -8.70 -8.82
N SER A 91 5.24 -9.11 -9.88
CA SER A 91 4.93 -10.33 -10.61
C SER A 91 5.25 -11.63 -9.84
N ILE A 92 6.01 -11.53 -8.75
CA ILE A 92 6.47 -12.68 -7.95
C ILE A 92 5.95 -12.66 -6.50
N VAL A 93 5.04 -11.75 -6.13
CA VAL A 93 4.43 -11.67 -4.78
C VAL A 93 3.80 -13.00 -4.35
N TRP A 94 3.13 -13.68 -5.27
CA TRP A 94 2.53 -14.99 -5.02
C TRP A 94 3.59 -16.06 -4.67
N ALA A 95 4.82 -15.91 -5.15
CA ALA A 95 5.89 -16.90 -4.95
C ALA A 95 6.41 -16.88 -3.52
N GLU A 96 6.54 -15.70 -2.91
CA GLU A 96 6.90 -15.55 -1.49
C GLU A 96 5.89 -16.27 -0.60
N ILE A 97 4.60 -16.05 -0.83
CA ILE A 97 3.51 -16.71 -0.09
C ILE A 97 3.54 -18.22 -0.33
N ALA A 98 3.74 -18.66 -1.56
CA ALA A 98 3.86 -20.08 -1.89
C ALA A 98 5.03 -20.75 -1.15
N ASP A 99 6.17 -20.07 -1.08
CA ASP A 99 7.35 -20.56 -0.39
C ASP A 99 7.14 -20.63 1.11
N THR A 100 6.45 -19.67 1.73
CA THR A 100 6.11 -19.75 3.16
C THR A 100 5.31 -21.01 3.48
N PHE A 101 4.24 -21.30 2.74
CA PHE A 101 3.44 -22.51 2.97
C PHE A 101 4.21 -23.80 2.66
N ARG A 102 5.15 -23.76 1.71
CA ARG A 102 5.98 -24.91 1.34
C ARG A 102 7.03 -25.23 2.41
N LEU A 103 7.69 -24.20 2.94
CA LEU A 103 8.80 -24.33 3.90
C LEU A 103 8.31 -24.46 5.35
N HIS A 104 7.15 -23.89 5.67
CA HIS A 104 6.60 -23.85 7.02
C HIS A 104 5.18 -24.42 7.05
N LYS A 105 5.07 -25.75 7.18
CA LYS A 105 3.77 -26.43 7.31
C LYS A 105 2.97 -25.87 8.49
N GLY A 106 1.70 -25.57 8.27
CA GLY A 106 0.83 -25.02 9.30
C GLY A 106 1.05 -23.54 9.61
N TYR A 107 1.86 -22.81 8.84
CA TYR A 107 2.11 -21.38 9.04
C TYR A 107 0.81 -20.56 9.14
N GLY A 108 -0.13 -20.77 8.21
CA GLY A 108 -1.39 -20.04 8.16
C GLY A 108 -2.36 -20.34 9.31
N VAL A 109 -2.12 -21.35 10.14
CA VAL A 109 -3.07 -21.80 11.18
C VAL A 109 -3.33 -20.70 12.21
N HIS A 110 -2.32 -19.91 12.55
CA HIS A 110 -2.45 -18.77 13.47
C HIS A 110 -3.35 -17.65 12.90
N HIS A 111 -3.55 -17.64 11.59
CA HIS A 111 -4.42 -16.72 10.87
C HIS A 111 -5.73 -17.37 10.41
N GLY A 112 -6.01 -18.62 10.82
CA GLY A 112 -7.20 -19.35 10.40
C GLY A 112 -7.17 -19.85 8.95
N VAL A 113 -5.99 -19.99 8.36
CA VAL A 113 -5.76 -20.47 6.99
C VAL A 113 -5.08 -21.84 7.03
N SER A 114 -5.78 -22.88 6.57
CA SER A 114 -5.20 -24.22 6.40
C SER A 114 -4.21 -24.28 5.23
N ASP A 115 -3.38 -25.31 5.14
CA ASP A 115 -2.44 -25.48 4.02
C ASP A 115 -3.17 -25.56 2.66
N ASP A 116 -4.37 -26.13 2.60
CA ASP A 116 -5.16 -26.18 1.36
C ASP A 116 -5.76 -24.80 1.02
N GLN A 117 -6.18 -24.03 2.03
CA GLN A 117 -6.57 -22.63 1.83
C GLN A 117 -5.37 -21.77 1.40
N GLY A 118 -4.17 -22.06 1.91
CA GLY A 118 -2.92 -21.42 1.48
C GLY A 118 -2.62 -21.66 0.00
N LYS A 119 -2.83 -22.89 -0.51
CA LYS A 119 -2.73 -23.17 -1.95
C LYS A 119 -3.75 -22.39 -2.77
N LEU A 120 -5.00 -22.33 -2.29
CA LEU A 120 -6.04 -21.54 -2.95
C LEU A 120 -5.72 -20.05 -2.97
N LEU A 121 -5.11 -19.51 -1.90
CA LEU A 121 -4.60 -18.15 -1.85
C LEU A 121 -3.53 -17.92 -2.93
N VAL A 122 -2.53 -18.79 -3.02
CA VAL A 122 -1.49 -18.70 -4.06
C VAL A 122 -2.10 -18.70 -5.46
N ASP A 123 -3.07 -19.59 -5.71
CA ASP A 123 -3.82 -19.66 -6.97
C ASP A 123 -4.57 -18.36 -7.30
N LYS A 124 -5.21 -17.73 -6.31
CA LYS A 124 -5.87 -16.42 -6.47
C LYS A 124 -4.84 -15.36 -6.88
N LEU A 125 -3.70 -15.32 -6.18
CA LEU A 125 -2.66 -14.33 -6.41
C LEU A 125 -1.93 -14.52 -7.75
N GLN A 126 -1.75 -15.75 -8.22
CA GLN A 126 -1.19 -16.01 -9.56
C GLN A 126 -2.08 -15.52 -10.71
N ARG A 127 -3.40 -15.47 -10.49
CA ARG A 127 -4.39 -15.06 -11.50
C ARG A 127 -4.79 -13.60 -11.39
N ALA A 128 -4.39 -12.93 -10.32
CA ALA A 128 -4.70 -11.54 -10.07
C ALA A 128 -4.02 -10.63 -11.08
N SER A 129 -4.68 -9.52 -11.40
CA SER A 129 -4.11 -8.54 -12.32
C SER A 129 -2.97 -7.77 -11.65
N TYR A 130 -2.15 -7.12 -12.46
CA TYR A 130 -1.11 -6.22 -11.95
C TYR A 130 -1.69 -5.13 -11.04
N ALA A 131 -2.88 -4.61 -11.36
CA ALA A 131 -3.56 -3.60 -10.54
C ALA A 131 -3.99 -4.16 -9.17
N ASP A 132 -4.42 -5.41 -9.13
CA ASP A 132 -4.77 -6.09 -7.88
C ASP A 132 -3.54 -6.33 -7.00
N MET A 133 -2.40 -6.71 -7.61
CA MET A 133 -1.12 -6.82 -6.91
C MET A 133 -0.63 -5.49 -6.36
N CYS A 134 -0.71 -4.41 -7.14
CA CYS A 134 -0.41 -3.07 -6.66
C CYS A 134 -1.26 -2.69 -5.45
N ALA A 135 -2.56 -2.99 -5.49
CA ALA A 135 -3.48 -2.67 -4.40
C ALA A 135 -3.20 -3.50 -3.14
N LEU A 136 -2.86 -4.79 -3.30
CA LEU A 136 -2.45 -5.66 -2.20
C LEU A 136 -1.17 -5.17 -1.53
N VAL A 137 -0.17 -4.83 -2.32
CA VAL A 137 1.12 -4.36 -1.81
C VAL A 137 0.99 -3.00 -1.12
N ASP A 138 0.28 -2.02 -1.73
CA ASP A 138 0.00 -0.73 -1.07
C ASP A 138 -0.74 -0.92 0.25
N PHE A 139 -1.69 -1.86 0.33
CA PHE A 139 -2.37 -2.19 1.58
C PHE A 139 -1.42 -2.76 2.64
N VAL A 140 -0.56 -3.71 2.29
CA VAL A 140 0.40 -4.31 3.23
C VAL A 140 1.41 -3.28 3.71
N GLU A 141 1.97 -2.47 2.81
CA GLU A 141 2.91 -1.40 3.17
C GLU A 141 2.28 -0.43 4.18
N ARG A 142 1.01 -0.06 3.96
CA ARG A 142 0.28 0.82 4.87
C ARG A 142 -0.05 0.19 6.20
N PHE A 143 -0.32 -1.11 6.23
CA PHE A 143 -0.59 -1.85 7.47
C PHE A 143 0.61 -1.81 8.42
N TRP A 144 1.83 -1.84 7.86
CA TRP A 144 3.09 -1.80 8.61
C TRP A 144 3.76 -0.42 8.69
N ALA A 145 3.20 0.60 8.04
CA ALA A 145 3.75 1.94 8.10
C ALA A 145 3.57 2.51 9.51
N ASP A 146 4.68 2.85 10.18
CA ASP A 146 4.67 3.52 11.48
C ASP A 146 4.16 4.97 11.35
N ASP A 147 3.42 5.45 12.36
CA ASP A 147 2.87 6.82 12.40
C ASP A 147 3.98 7.90 12.35
N GLU A 148 5.18 7.61 12.87
CA GLU A 148 6.34 8.53 12.85
C GLU A 148 6.90 8.75 11.44
N ASP A 149 6.87 7.70 10.61
CA ASP A 149 7.39 7.70 9.25
C ASP A 149 6.52 8.51 8.30
N ALA A 150 5.25 8.68 8.67
CA ALA A 150 4.31 9.55 7.98
C ALA A 150 4.65 11.04 8.25
N ASN A 151 5.07 11.40 9.47
CA ASN A 151 5.39 12.79 9.85
C ASN A 151 6.67 13.34 9.23
N LYS A 152 7.73 12.54 9.10
CA LYS A 152 9.04 12.99 8.55
C LYS A 152 8.99 13.39 7.07
N LEU A 153 8.03 12.87 6.31
CA LEU A 153 7.84 13.24 4.89
C LEU A 153 7.05 14.54 4.70
N ILE A 154 6.32 15.00 5.71
CA ILE A 154 5.54 16.24 5.67
C ILE A 154 6.42 17.42 6.10
N TYR A 155 7.31 17.19 7.07
CA TYR A 155 8.22 18.20 7.59
C TYR A 155 9.66 17.69 7.56
N PRO A 156 10.31 17.64 6.38
CA PRO A 156 11.68 17.15 6.26
C PRO A 156 12.70 17.98 7.06
N ASP A 157 12.34 19.21 7.45
CA ASP A 157 13.18 20.14 8.20
C ASP A 157 12.73 20.36 9.66
N SER A 158 11.75 19.60 10.18
CA SER A 158 11.43 19.70 11.61
C SER A 158 12.55 19.07 12.42
N LYS A 159 13.53 19.89 12.81
CA LYS A 159 14.49 19.54 13.85
C LYS A 159 13.73 19.37 15.16
N GLU A 160 13.88 18.20 15.77
CA GLU A 160 13.65 18.00 17.20
C GLU A 160 14.43 19.02 18.04
#